data_AF-A0A9R1AGF8-F1
#
_entry.id   AF-A0A9R1AGF8-F1
#
_cell.length_a   1.000
_cell.length_b   1.000
_cell.length_c   1.000
_cell.angle_alpha   90.00
_cell.angle_beta   90.00
_cell.angle_gamma   90.00
#
_symmetry.space_group_name_H-M   'P 1'
#
loop_
_entity.id
_entity.type
_entity.pdbx_description
1 polymer ?
#
loop_
_entity_poly.entity_id
_entity_poly.type
_entity_poly.pdbx_seq_one_letter_code
_entity_poly.pdbx_strand_id
1 'polypeptide(L)' 'MVATSLALAEQHNCQGLKEACFEFLASPSNLEAMIASDGYQHLKSSCPSALKELIARFLPVELIPAMDTIRLI' A
#
# COMPACT_ATOMS: atom_id res chain seq x y z
N MET A 1 5.89 10.24 -3.00
CA MET A 1 4.78 9.29 -3.25
C MET A 1 4.33 8.68 -1.94
N VAL A 2 3.06 8.29 -1.83
CA VAL A 2 2.48 7.76 -0.58
C VAL A 2 3.16 6.48 -0.11
N ALA A 3 3.57 5.58 -1.02
CA ALA A 3 4.31 4.36 -0.66
C ALA A 3 5.65 4.64 0.04
N THR A 4 6.43 5.59 -0.46
CA THR A 4 7.69 6.03 0.18
C THR A 4 7.41 6.66 1.55
N SER A 5 6.36 7.47 1.66
CA SER A 5 5.99 8.15 2.91
C SER A 5 5.56 7.15 3.97
N LEU A 6 4.79 6.13 3.57
CA LEU A 6 4.38 5.03 4.41
C LEU A 6 5.58 4.19 4.88
N ALA A 7 6.52 3.87 3.98
CA ALA A 7 7.73 3.15 4.33
C ALA A 7 8.59 3.91 5.35
N LEU A 8 8.77 5.23 5.16
CA LEU A 8 9.49 6.07 6.11
C LEU A 8 8.75 6.17 7.46
N ALA A 9 7.42 6.29 7.43
CA ALA A 9 6.62 6.33 8.65
C ALA A 9 6.78 5.05 9.47
N GLU A 10 6.77 3.88 8.81
CA GLU A 10 7.02 2.59 9.45
C GLU A 10 8.44 2.52 10.04
N GLN A 11 9.47 2.83 9.26
CA GLN A 11 10.87 2.72 9.67
C GLN A 11 11.21 3.63 10.85
N HIS A 12 10.57 4.80 10.94
CA HIS A 12 10.79 5.77 12.00
C HIS A 12 9.72 5.74 13.10
N ASN A 13 8.80 4.76 13.08
CA ASN A 13 7.68 4.64 14.03
C ASN A 13 6.84 5.93 14.14
N CYS A 14 6.70 6.67 13.03
CA CYS A 14 5.92 7.89 12.96
C CYS A 14 4.43 7.55 12.73
N GLN A 15 3.73 7.16 13.79
CA GLN A 15 2.36 6.66 13.70
C GLN A 15 1.38 7.65 13.06
N GLY A 16 1.52 8.95 13.33
CA GLY A 16 0.65 9.97 12.73
C GLY A 16 0.77 10.05 11.21
N LEU A 17 2.00 9.98 10.68
CA LEU A 17 2.21 9.97 9.23
C LEU A 17 1.71 8.65 8.61
N LYS A 18 1.92 7.53 9.31
CA LYS A 18 1.45 6.22 8.87
C LYS A 18 -0.07 6.20 8.71
N GLU A 19 -0.79 6.73 9.71
CA GLU A 19 -2.25 6.80 9.70
C GLU A 19 -2.76 7.74 8.60
N ALA A 20 -2.13 8.91 8.41
CA ALA A 20 -2.48 9.83 7.33
C ALA A 20 -2.27 9.20 5.93
N CYS A 21 -1.23 8.36 5.78
CA CYS A 21 -1.03 7.60 4.54
C CYS A 21 -2.16 6.59 4.32
N PHE A 22 -2.62 5.89 5.38
CA PHE A 22 -3.74 4.96 5.28
C PHE A 22 -5.05 5.67 4.96
N GLU A 23 -5.36 6.80 5.60
CA GLU A 23 -6.53 7.61 5.27
C GLU A 23 -6.52 8.06 3.80
N PHE A 24 -5.38 8.51 3.29
CA PHE A 24 -5.24 8.85 1.88
C PHE A 24 -5.46 7.66 0.95
N LEU A 25 -4.98 6.48 1.34
CA LEU A 25 -5.12 5.22 0.60
C LEU A 25 -6.49 4.57 0.74
N ALA A 26 -7.37 5.09 1.59
CA ALA A 26 -8.75 4.62 1.70
C ALA A 26 -9.57 4.87 0.42
N SER A 27 -9.15 5.82 -0.43
CA SER A 27 -9.73 5.99 -1.76
C SER A 27 -9.20 4.91 -2.73
N PRO A 28 -10.07 4.13 -3.40
CA PRO A 28 -9.67 3.12 -4.37
C PRO A 28 -8.72 3.66 -5.46
N SER A 29 -8.97 4.87 -5.99
CA SER A 29 -8.13 5.48 -7.03
C SER A 29 -6.71 5.75 -6.55
N ASN A 30 -6.55 6.11 -5.27
CA ASN A 30 -5.24 6.38 -4.66
C ASN A 30 -4.49 5.08 -4.39
N LEU A 31 -5.22 4.04 -3.97
CA LEU A 31 -4.67 2.70 -3.77
C LEU A 31 -4.19 2.11 -5.09
N GLU A 32 -4.99 2.19 -6.15
CA GLU A 32 -4.62 1.76 -7.51
C GLU A 32 -3.39 2.52 -8.02
N ALA A 33 -3.37 3.85 -7.88
CA ALA A 33 -2.22 4.66 -8.28
C ALA A 33 -0.95 4.32 -7.49
N MET A 34 -1.06 3.99 -6.20
CA MET A 34 0.06 3.53 -5.40
C MET A 34 0.58 2.19 -5.90
N ILE A 35 -0.31 1.21 -6.14
CA ILE A 35 0.05 -0.13 -6.62
C ILE A 35 0.73 -0.07 -8.00
N ALA A 36 0.26 0.82 -8.88
CA ALA A 36 0.85 1.05 -10.19
C ALA A 36 2.22 1.77 -10.16
N SER A 37 2.61 2.33 -9.01
CA SER A 37 3.89 3.06 -8.86
C SER A 37 5.06 2.15 -8.48
N ASP A 38 6.27 2.52 -8.89
CA ASP A 38 7.51 1.84 -8.45
C ASP A 38 7.69 1.86 -6.92
N GLY A 39 7.07 2.84 -6.25
CA GLY A 39 7.08 2.95 -4.80
C GLY A 39 6.43 1.75 -4.10
N TYR A 40 5.49 1.06 -4.75
CA TYR A 40 4.87 -0.16 -4.21
C TYR A 40 5.88 -1.30 -4.06
N GLN A 41 6.75 -1.51 -5.05
CA GLN A 41 7.78 -2.55 -4.97
C GLN A 41 8.79 -2.26 -3.86
N HIS A 42 9.13 -0.97 -3.68
CA HIS A 42 9.96 -0.56 -2.55
C HIS A 42 9.27 -0.85 -1.22
N LEU A 43 8.02 -0.41 -1.03
CA LEU A 43 7.26 -0.67 0.20
C LEU A 43 7.16 -2.16 0.52
N LYS A 44 6.89 -2.99 -0.49
CA LYS A 44 6.76 -4.46 -0.35
C LYS A 44 8.07 -5.11 0.14
N SER A 45 9.22 -4.61 -0.30
CA SER A 45 10.53 -5.14 0.07
C SER A 45 11.08 -4.57 1.37
N SER A 46 10.90 -3.28 1.64
CA SER A 46 11.46 -2.61 2.81
C SER A 46 10.55 -2.68 4.04
N CYS A 47 9.24 -2.69 3.87
CA CYS A 47 8.27 -2.60 4.97
C CYS A 47 7.08 -3.56 4.76
N PRO A 48 7.30 -4.89 4.73
CA PRO A 48 6.23 -5.87 4.49
C PRO A 48 5.13 -5.85 5.57
N SER A 49 5.43 -5.42 6.79
CA SER A 49 4.44 -5.27 7.87
C SER A 49 3.42 -4.17 7.59
N ALA A 50 3.88 -2.99 7.17
CA ALA A 50 3.01 -1.89 6.77
C ALA A 50 2.09 -2.27 5.59
N LEU A 51 2.61 -3.04 4.63
CA LEU A 51 1.80 -3.56 3.52
C LEU A 51 0.73 -4.55 4.02
N LYS A 52 1.07 -5.48 4.91
CA LYS A 52 0.10 -6.41 5.50
C LYS A 52 -1.02 -5.68 6.23
N GLU A 53 -0.67 -4.64 6.98
CA GLU A 53 -1.65 -3.81 7.69
C GLU A 53 -2.56 -3.06 6.72
N LEU A 54 -2.00 -2.49 5.64
CA LEU A 54 -2.78 -1.86 4.58
C LEU A 54 -3.79 -2.85 3.97
N ILE A 55 -3.34 -4.05 3.63
CA ILE A 55 -4.19 -5.13 3.08
C ILE A 55 -5.31 -5.47 4.08
N ALA A 56 -4.98 -5.66 5.36
CA ALA A 56 -5.97 -5.98 6.38
C ALA A 56 -7.03 -4.87 6.59
N ARG A 57 -6.66 -3.60 6.35
CA ARG A 57 -7.56 -2.45 6.49
C ARG A 57 -8.47 -2.23 5.29
N PHE A 58 -7.96 -2.43 4.08
CA PHE A 58 -8.64 -1.96 2.86
C PHE A 58 -9.03 -3.06 1.87
N LEU A 59 -8.45 -4.26 1.98
CA LEU A 59 -8.76 -5.35 1.07
C LEU A 59 -9.56 -6.42 1.82
N PRO A 60 -10.76 -6.80 1.33
CA PRO A 60 -11.32 -8.08 1.73
C PRO A 60 -10.32 -9.17 1.33
N VAL A 61 -10.23 -10.23 2.13
CA VAL A 61 -9.32 -11.39 1.99
C VAL A 61 -9.31 -12.02 0.58
N GLU A 62 -10.25 -11.63 -0.29
CA GLU A 62 -10.44 -12.09 -1.66
C GLU A 62 -9.83 -11.21 -2.77
N LEU A 63 -9.00 -10.19 -2.51
CA LEU A 63 -8.31 -9.44 -3.59
C LEU A 63 -6.95 -10.04 -4.03
N ILE A 64 -6.77 -11.33 -3.83
CA ILE A 64 -5.64 -12.11 -4.39
C ILE A 64 -5.84 -12.38 -5.92
N PRO A 65 -7.06 -12.62 -6.45
CA PRO A 65 -7.26 -12.94 -7.88
C PRO A 65 -7.28 -11.72 -8.82
N ALA A 66 -7.48 -10.49 -8.32
CA ALA A 66 -7.50 -9.30 -9.18
C ALA A 66 -6.10 -8.91 -9.71
N MET A 67 -5.04 -9.48 -9.14
CA MET A 67 -3.67 -9.29 -9.63
C MET A 67 -3.37 -10.10 -10.91
N ASP A 68 -4.21 -11.06 -11.28
CA ASP A 68 -4.03 -11.87 -12.50
C ASP A 68 -4.65 -11.24 -13.76
N THR A 69 -5.48 -10.20 -13.63
CA THR A 69 -6.14 -9.57 -14.80
C THR A 69 -5.23 -8.60 -15.56
N ILE A 70 -4.18 -8.05 -14.92
CA ILE A 70 -3.25 -7.10 -15.56
C ILE A 70 -2.20 -7.82 -16.45
N ARG A 71 -2.18 -9.16 -16.49
CA ARG A 71 -1.26 -9.96 -17.32
C ARG A 71 -1.89 -10.64 -18.55
N LEU A 72 -3.09 -10.24 -18.94
CA LEU A 72 -3.85 -10.87 -20.05
C LEU A 72 -4.25 -9.90 -21.17
N ILE A 73 -3.37 -8.94 -21.48
CA ILE A 73 -3.36 -8.20 -22.77
C ILE A 73 -1.92 -8.11 -23.26
#